data_AF-A0A9P7APM6-F1
#
_entry.id   AF-A0A9P7APM6-F1
#
_cell.length_a   1.000
_cell.length_b   1.000
_cell.length_c   1.000
_cell.angle_alpha   90.00
_cell.angle_beta   90.00
_cell.angle_gamma   90.00
#
_symmetry.space_group_name_H-M   'P 1'
#
loop_
_entity.id
_entity.type
_entity.pdbx_description
1 polymer ?
#
loop_
_entity_poly.entity_id
_entity_poly.type
_entity_poly.pdbx_seq_one_letter_code
_entity_poly.pdbx_strand_id
1 'polypeptide(L)'
;ANTRAQNALERVFGRQAACTARYDAAWGALNILAQQLGKVGWQRGLRSLHPDDIRPLIDLDIMPGQGRRKLTWIWTMSGVDSSGDGTDEDGEFQCVRVEWCKARACAMRWAEEVELLHEEMRCVLKFFEWQANWWVEQGDRRTEVDVECVEGIRAYATKQASIRRAFIDHFQTLWSPFL
;
A
#
# COMPACT_ATOMS: atom_id res chain seq x y z
N ALA A 1 28.31 -20.77 4.44
CA ALA A 1 27.35 -21.89 4.36
C ALA A 1 26.32 -21.54 3.29
N ASN A 2 26.38 -22.18 2.11
CA ASN A 2 25.44 -21.92 1.02
C ASN A 2 24.11 -22.62 1.30
N THR A 3 23.04 -21.84 1.44
CA THR A 3 21.69 -22.40 1.54
C THR A 3 21.13 -22.66 0.14
N ARG A 4 20.23 -23.65 0.01
CA ARG A 4 19.55 -23.96 -1.27
C ARG A 4 18.85 -22.73 -1.87
N ALA A 5 18.34 -21.83 -1.03
CA ALA A 5 17.73 -20.57 -1.43
C ALA A 5 18.76 -19.60 -2.06
N GLN A 6 19.96 -19.51 -1.48
CA GLN A 6 21.02 -18.66 -1.99
C GLN A 6 21.49 -19.09 -3.39
N ASN A 7 21.69 -20.40 -3.61
CA ASN A 7 22.02 -20.94 -4.93
C ASN A 7 20.90 -20.66 -5.97
N ALA A 8 19.63 -20.69 -5.55
CA ALA A 8 18.51 -20.38 -6.42
C ALA A 8 18.49 -18.90 -6.84
N LEU A 9 18.78 -17.99 -5.89
CA LEU A 9 18.92 -16.56 -6.16
C LEU A 9 20.11 -16.27 -7.08
N GLU A 10 21.28 -16.87 -6.84
CA GLU A 10 22.45 -16.73 -7.70
C GLU A 10 22.15 -17.16 -9.14
N ARG A 11 21.40 -18.26 -9.33
CA ARG A 11 20.96 -18.68 -10.66
C ARG A 11 20.04 -17.65 -11.33
N VAL A 12 19.12 -17.04 -10.58
CA VAL A 12 18.23 -16.00 -11.10
C VAL A 12 19.02 -14.75 -11.49
N PHE A 13 19.90 -14.26 -10.62
CA PHE A 13 20.76 -13.11 -10.91
C PHE A 13 21.71 -13.36 -12.09
N GLY A 14 22.24 -14.59 -12.20
CA GLY A 14 23.05 -15.00 -13.36
C GLY A 14 22.26 -14.95 -14.68
N ARG A 15 21.00 -15.42 -14.67
CA ARG A 15 20.12 -15.31 -15.85
C ARG A 15 19.77 -13.86 -16.17
N GLN A 16 19.49 -13.05 -15.16
CA GLN A 16 19.24 -11.62 -15.32
C GLN A 16 20.42 -10.93 -16.00
N ALA A 17 21.65 -11.12 -15.50
CA ALA A 17 22.86 -10.53 -16.07
C ALA A 17 23.08 -10.97 -17.54
N ALA A 18 22.86 -12.25 -17.84
CA ALA A 18 22.97 -12.77 -19.21
C ALA A 18 21.94 -12.14 -20.15
N CYS A 19 20.69 -11.96 -19.71
CA CYS A 19 19.65 -11.30 -20.48
C CYS A 19 19.96 -9.82 -20.71
N THR A 20 20.44 -9.10 -19.69
CA THR A 20 20.88 -7.69 -19.80
C THR A 20 21.97 -7.55 -20.85
N ALA A 21 23.04 -8.35 -20.76
CA ALA A 21 24.15 -8.30 -21.72
C ALA A 21 23.70 -8.61 -23.15
N ARG A 22 22.79 -9.58 -23.32
CA ARG A 22 22.21 -9.92 -24.63
C ARG A 22 21.38 -8.77 -25.20
N TYR A 23 20.56 -8.12 -24.38
CA TYR A 23 19.77 -6.97 -24.80
C TYR A 23 20.67 -5.81 -25.23
N ASP A 24 21.69 -5.47 -24.44
CA ASP A 24 22.61 -4.37 -24.74
C ASP A 24 23.39 -4.60 -26.05
N ALA A 25 23.87 -5.82 -26.26
CA ALA A 25 24.53 -6.19 -27.51
C ALA A 25 23.59 -6.09 -28.72
N ALA A 26 22.35 -6.57 -28.59
CA ALA A 26 21.34 -6.49 -29.65
C ALA A 26 20.91 -5.05 -29.93
N TRP A 27 20.73 -4.23 -28.89
CA TRP A 27 20.39 -2.82 -29.00
C TRP A 27 21.51 -2.04 -29.71
N GLY A 28 22.77 -2.32 -29.37
CA GLY A 28 23.93 -1.74 -30.04
C GLY A 28 24.00 -2.09 -31.53
N ALA A 29 23.81 -3.37 -31.87
CA ALA A 29 23.77 -3.82 -33.26
C ALA A 29 22.60 -3.20 -34.04
N LEU A 30 21.41 -3.16 -33.44
CA LEU A 30 20.22 -2.54 -34.03
C LEU A 30 20.44 -1.05 -34.28
N ASN A 31 21.11 -0.34 -33.36
CA ASN A 31 21.40 1.07 -33.52
C ASN A 31 22.31 1.37 -34.73
N ILE A 32 23.32 0.53 -34.96
CA ILE A 32 24.21 0.64 -36.13
C ILE A 32 23.44 0.33 -37.43
N LEU A 33 22.71 -0.78 -37.46
CA LEU A 33 21.99 -1.23 -38.64
C LEU A 33 20.85 -0.28 -39.03
N ALA A 34 20.13 0.26 -38.05
CA ALA A 34 19.03 1.18 -38.31
C ALA A 34 19.50 2.49 -38.95
N GLN A 35 20.70 2.99 -38.58
CA GLN A 35 21.32 4.14 -39.24
C GLN A 35 21.65 3.84 -40.70
N GLN A 36 22.19 2.65 -41.00
CA GLN A 36 22.53 2.25 -42.36
C GLN A 36 21.29 2.01 -43.24
N LEU A 37 20.21 1.48 -42.66
CA LEU A 37 18.97 1.15 -43.36
C LEU A 37 17.94 2.30 -43.37
N GLY A 38 18.27 3.46 -42.79
CA GLY A 38 17.35 4.61 -42.69
C GLY A 38 16.09 4.34 -41.86
N LYS A 39 16.14 3.38 -40.93
CA LYS A 39 14.99 3.03 -40.07
C LYS A 39 14.91 3.97 -38.87
N VAL A 40 13.80 4.70 -38.75
CA VAL A 40 13.56 5.69 -37.69
C VAL A 40 12.37 5.31 -36.81
N GLY A 41 12.41 5.71 -35.53
CA GLY A 41 11.26 5.62 -34.62
C GLY A 41 11.09 4.30 -33.86
N TRP A 42 11.97 3.32 -34.09
CA TRP A 42 12.01 2.06 -33.33
C TRP A 42 12.45 2.26 -31.88
N GLN A 43 13.22 3.33 -31.61
CA GLN A 43 13.66 3.71 -30.27
C GLN A 43 12.52 4.09 -29.32
N ARG A 44 11.30 4.34 -29.85
CA ARG A 44 10.11 4.60 -29.02
C ARG A 44 9.68 3.37 -28.24
N GLY A 45 9.85 2.18 -28.82
CA GLY A 45 9.57 0.89 -28.20
C GLY A 45 10.80 0.32 -27.49
N LEU A 46 11.92 0.22 -28.21
CA LEU A 46 13.17 -0.38 -27.70
C LEU A 46 14.13 0.70 -27.22
N ARG A 47 14.17 0.93 -25.89
CA ARG A 47 15.02 1.95 -25.27
C ARG A 47 16.36 1.36 -24.82
N SER A 48 17.35 2.21 -24.61
CA SER A 48 18.58 1.79 -23.91
C SER A 48 18.22 1.33 -22.50
N LEU A 49 18.76 0.18 -22.08
CA LEU A 49 18.45 -0.45 -20.80
C LEU A 49 19.29 0.16 -19.69
N HIS A 50 18.66 0.94 -18.81
CA HIS A 50 19.34 1.43 -17.61
C HIS A 50 19.25 0.38 -16.49
N PRO A 51 20.23 0.28 -15.57
CA PRO A 51 20.12 -0.61 -14.40
C PRO A 51 18.85 -0.37 -13.58
N ASP A 52 18.35 0.86 -13.56
CA ASP A 52 17.08 1.22 -12.88
C ASP A 52 15.83 0.71 -13.58
N ASP A 53 15.91 0.34 -14.86
CA ASP A 53 14.78 -0.23 -15.59
C ASP A 53 14.56 -1.71 -15.21
N ILE A 54 15.60 -2.38 -14.71
CA ILE A 54 15.58 -3.80 -14.35
C ILE A 54 14.99 -3.96 -12.95
N ARG A 55 13.67 -3.84 -12.88
CA ARG A 55 12.90 -3.96 -11.63
C ARG A 55 11.67 -4.83 -11.83
N PRO A 56 11.18 -5.50 -10.77
CA PRO A 56 9.93 -6.25 -10.82
C PRO A 56 8.75 -5.36 -11.26
N LEU A 57 7.71 -5.98 -11.83
CA LEU A 57 6.51 -5.31 -12.29
C LEU A 57 5.87 -4.47 -11.16
N ILE A 58 5.62 -5.07 -10.00
CA ILE A 58 5.25 -4.34 -8.79
C ILE A 58 5.92 -5.04 -7.60
N ASP A 59 6.42 -4.26 -6.66
CA ASP A 59 7.01 -4.75 -5.43
C ASP A 59 6.08 -4.42 -4.26
N LEU A 60 4.93 -5.10 -4.21
CA LEU A 60 3.87 -4.85 -3.22
C LEU A 60 4.27 -5.27 -1.79
N ASP A 61 5.19 -6.23 -1.66
CA ASP A 61 5.45 -6.90 -0.38
C ASP A 61 6.69 -6.38 0.38
N ILE A 62 7.56 -5.57 -0.24
CA ILE A 62 8.89 -5.26 0.35
C ILE A 62 8.98 -3.87 0.99
N MET A 63 8.11 -2.90 0.66
CA MET A 63 8.11 -1.59 1.36
C MET A 63 6.74 -0.89 1.42
N PRO A 64 6.34 -0.37 2.60
CA PRO A 64 5.19 0.53 2.71
C PRO A 64 5.43 1.83 1.93
N GLY A 65 4.39 2.37 1.27
CA GLY A 65 4.41 3.69 0.62
C GLY A 65 4.57 3.71 -0.92
N GLN A 66 4.46 2.57 -1.62
CA GLN A 66 4.70 2.49 -3.07
C GLN A 66 3.51 2.80 -4.00
N GLY A 67 2.38 3.32 -3.50
CA GLY A 67 1.19 3.59 -4.32
C GLY A 67 1.38 4.57 -5.50
N ARG A 68 2.58 5.15 -5.68
CA ARG A 68 2.94 6.11 -6.74
C ARG A 68 4.10 5.68 -7.64
N ARG A 69 4.64 4.45 -7.51
CA ARG A 69 5.76 4.04 -8.36
C ARG A 69 5.29 3.81 -9.80
N LYS A 70 5.98 4.42 -10.75
CA LYS A 70 5.75 4.22 -12.19
C LYS A 70 6.44 2.93 -12.63
N LEU A 71 5.72 2.11 -13.41
CA LEU A 71 6.28 0.94 -14.07
C LEU A 71 7.44 1.35 -14.99
N THR A 72 8.48 0.53 -15.06
CA THR A 72 9.57 0.73 -16.02
C THR A 72 9.06 0.44 -17.43
N TRP A 73 9.73 1.02 -18.43
CA TRP A 73 9.24 0.98 -19.81
C TRP A 73 9.13 -0.46 -20.36
N ILE A 74 9.95 -1.38 -19.83
CA ILE A 74 9.96 -2.82 -20.13
C ILE A 74 8.56 -3.42 -19.96
N TRP A 75 7.85 -3.01 -18.90
CA TRP A 75 6.51 -3.50 -18.58
C TRP A 75 5.37 -2.76 -19.29
N THR A 76 5.67 -1.61 -19.92
CA THR A 76 4.68 -0.79 -20.64
C THR A 76 4.79 -0.89 -22.16
N MET A 77 5.78 -1.61 -22.66
CA MET A 77 5.98 -1.80 -24.09
C MET A 77 4.90 -2.73 -24.64
N SER A 78 4.30 -2.36 -25.78
CA SER A 78 3.46 -3.29 -26.54
C SER A 78 4.37 -4.41 -27.05
N GLY A 79 4.08 -5.66 -26.67
CA GLY A 79 4.89 -6.83 -27.02
C GLY A 79 5.20 -6.91 -28.52
N VAL A 80 6.37 -7.47 -28.84
CA VAL A 80 6.87 -7.64 -30.22
C VAL A 80 6.04 -8.69 -31.00
N ASP A 81 5.15 -9.41 -30.33
CA ASP A 81 4.54 -10.65 -30.83
C ASP A 81 3.09 -10.47 -31.29
N SER A 82 2.75 -9.32 -31.88
CA SER A 82 1.49 -9.19 -32.64
C SER A 82 1.51 -9.95 -33.98
N SER A 83 2.56 -10.72 -34.26
CA SER A 83 2.67 -11.64 -35.40
C SER A 83 2.79 -13.06 -34.85
N GLY A 84 1.65 -13.75 -34.87
CA GLY A 84 1.44 -15.02 -34.18
C GLY A 84 2.48 -16.10 -34.48
N ASP A 85 3.02 -16.65 -33.40
CA ASP A 85 3.27 -18.08 -33.27
C ASP A 85 2.97 -18.45 -31.82
N GLY A 86 1.79 -19.01 -31.60
CA GLY A 86 1.26 -19.28 -30.26
C GLY A 86 1.98 -20.47 -29.64
N THR A 87 2.81 -20.22 -28.63
CA THR A 87 3.14 -21.25 -27.62
C THR A 87 3.57 -20.70 -26.26
N ASP A 88 3.98 -19.43 -26.13
CA ASP A 88 4.46 -18.86 -24.86
C ASP A 88 3.67 -17.64 -24.33
N GLU A 89 2.52 -17.30 -24.95
CA GLU A 89 1.68 -16.16 -24.52
C GLU A 89 1.17 -16.32 -23.07
N ASP A 90 0.98 -17.55 -22.59
CA ASP A 90 0.42 -17.79 -21.27
C ASP A 90 1.36 -17.37 -20.11
N GLY A 91 2.68 -17.31 -20.28
CA GLY A 91 3.60 -16.98 -19.19
C GLY A 91 3.64 -15.49 -18.85
N GLU A 92 3.67 -14.64 -19.87
CA GLU A 92 3.84 -13.19 -19.72
C GLU A 92 2.61 -12.52 -19.12
N PHE A 93 1.40 -12.97 -19.50
CA PHE A 93 0.16 -12.45 -18.91
C PHE A 93 -0.06 -12.91 -17.46
N GLN A 94 0.55 -14.01 -17.01
CA GLN A 94 0.33 -14.50 -15.65
C GLN A 94 0.96 -13.58 -14.60
N CYS A 95 2.16 -13.04 -14.85
CA CYS A 95 2.77 -12.10 -13.91
C CYS A 95 1.93 -10.82 -13.77
N VAL A 96 1.40 -10.30 -14.88
CA VAL A 96 0.50 -9.13 -14.89
C VAL A 96 -0.82 -9.43 -14.19
N ARG A 97 -1.42 -10.61 -14.43
CA ARG A 97 -2.66 -11.04 -13.77
C ARG A 97 -2.48 -11.20 -12.26
N VAL A 98 -1.37 -11.80 -11.82
CA VAL A 98 -1.05 -11.95 -10.39
C VAL A 98 -0.91 -10.58 -9.74
N GLU A 99 -0.14 -9.67 -10.31
CA GLU A 99 0.03 -8.32 -9.76
C GLU A 99 -1.27 -7.51 -9.79
N TRP A 100 -2.10 -7.66 -10.82
CA TRP A 100 -3.44 -7.07 -10.85
C TRP A 100 -4.34 -7.62 -9.73
N CYS A 101 -4.34 -8.94 -9.52
CA CYS A 101 -5.09 -9.56 -8.43
C CYS A 101 -4.64 -9.04 -7.06
N LYS A 102 -3.33 -8.90 -6.84
CA LYS A 102 -2.78 -8.32 -5.60
C LYS A 102 -3.19 -6.86 -5.43
N ALA A 103 -3.02 -6.04 -6.47
CA ALA A 103 -3.43 -4.62 -6.44
C ALA A 103 -4.93 -4.46 -6.18
N ARG A 104 -5.77 -5.30 -6.80
CA ARG A 104 -7.20 -5.35 -6.56
C ARG A 104 -7.52 -5.75 -5.11
N ALA A 105 -6.85 -6.76 -4.57
CA ALA A 105 -7.04 -7.18 -3.19
C ALA A 105 -6.66 -6.08 -2.20
N CYS A 106 -5.56 -5.35 -2.45
CA CYS A 106 -5.17 -4.18 -1.65
C CYS A 106 -6.22 -3.06 -1.73
N ALA A 107 -6.73 -2.77 -2.93
CA ALA A 107 -7.78 -1.76 -3.10
C ALA A 107 -9.08 -2.13 -2.36
N MET A 108 -9.48 -3.41 -2.42
CA MET A 108 -10.64 -3.91 -1.68
C MET A 108 -10.43 -3.81 -0.16
N ARG A 109 -9.25 -4.18 0.33
CA ARG A 109 -8.90 -4.05 1.76
C ARG A 109 -8.91 -2.59 2.20
N TRP A 110 -8.34 -1.67 1.41
CA TRP A 110 -8.36 -0.24 1.75
C TRP A 110 -9.78 0.32 1.77
N ALA A 111 -10.67 -0.14 0.89
CA ALA A 111 -12.07 0.24 0.94
C ALA A 111 -12.74 -0.23 2.25
N GLU A 112 -12.50 -1.48 2.65
CA GLU A 112 -12.97 -2.02 3.94
C GLU A 112 -12.39 -1.24 5.12
N GLU A 113 -11.10 -0.93 5.13
CA GLU A 113 -10.45 -0.13 6.18
C GLU A 113 -11.06 1.26 6.31
N VAL A 114 -11.45 1.90 5.20
CA VAL A 114 -12.15 3.20 5.22
C VAL A 114 -13.54 3.05 5.84
N GLU A 115 -14.29 2.00 5.49
CA GLU A 115 -15.60 1.74 6.10
C GLU A 115 -15.48 1.46 7.61
N LEU A 116 -14.50 0.64 8.01
CA LEU A 116 -14.20 0.37 9.42
C LEU A 116 -13.80 1.63 10.17
N LEU A 117 -12.98 2.51 9.59
CA LEU A 117 -12.57 3.76 10.22
C LEU A 117 -13.77 4.66 10.53
N HIS A 118 -14.74 4.77 9.62
CA HIS A 118 -15.98 5.52 9.89
C HIS A 118 -16.77 4.93 11.05
N GLU A 119 -16.81 3.59 11.17
CA GLU A 119 -17.48 2.94 12.28
C GLU A 119 -16.72 3.09 13.60
N GLU A 120 -15.39 3.04 13.56
CA GLU A 120 -14.55 3.34 14.73
C GLU A 120 -14.77 4.77 15.22
N MET A 121 -14.89 5.76 14.32
CA MET A 121 -15.26 7.13 14.68
C MET A 121 -16.59 7.16 15.46
N ARG A 122 -17.64 6.48 14.97
CA ARG A 122 -18.93 6.38 15.68
C ARG A 122 -18.80 5.69 17.04
N CYS A 123 -18.07 4.57 17.07
CA CYS A 123 -17.79 3.81 18.29
C CYS A 123 -17.07 4.66 19.34
N VAL A 124 -16.09 5.48 18.95
CA VAL A 124 -15.36 6.36 19.87
C VAL A 124 -16.29 7.38 20.52
N LEU A 125 -17.20 7.99 19.75
CA LEU A 125 -18.19 8.91 20.31
C LEU A 125 -19.09 8.22 21.34
N LYS A 126 -19.61 7.03 21.00
CA LYS A 126 -20.46 6.21 21.89
C LYS A 126 -19.71 5.74 23.14
N PHE A 127 -18.44 5.39 22.99
CA PHE A 127 -17.59 5.00 24.10
C PHE A 127 -17.40 6.16 25.09
N PHE A 128 -17.11 7.37 24.61
CA PHE A 128 -16.98 8.53 25.51
C PHE A 128 -18.30 8.93 26.16
N GLU A 129 -19.43 8.78 25.46
CA GLU A 129 -20.76 9.01 26.03
C GLU A 129 -21.02 8.05 27.21
N TRP A 130 -20.79 6.75 26.98
CA TRP A 130 -20.85 5.74 28.02
C TRP A 130 -19.89 6.04 29.17
N GLN A 131 -18.64 6.40 28.87
CA GLN A 131 -17.62 6.68 29.90
C GLN A 131 -17.97 7.92 30.73
N ALA A 132 -18.55 8.95 30.11
CA ALA A 132 -19.01 10.14 30.83
C ALA A 132 -20.12 9.80 31.84
N ASN A 133 -21.09 8.96 31.43
CA ASN A 133 -22.16 8.50 32.31
C ASN A 133 -21.61 7.61 33.42
N TRP A 134 -20.69 6.69 33.09
CA TRP A 134 -20.01 5.85 34.08
C TRP A 134 -19.30 6.67 35.16
N TRP A 135 -18.65 7.78 34.79
CA TRP A 135 -18.03 8.70 35.75
C TRP A 135 -19.05 9.36 36.66
N VAL A 136 -20.18 9.83 36.12
CA VAL A 136 -21.27 10.41 36.94
C VAL A 136 -21.75 9.39 37.97
N GLU A 137 -21.98 8.14 37.55
CA GLU A 137 -22.36 7.05 38.46
C GLU A 137 -21.30 6.77 39.52
N GLN A 138 -20.00 6.89 39.20
CA GLN A 138 -18.94 6.71 40.19
C GLN A 138 -18.98 7.78 41.30
N GLY A 139 -19.42 9.00 40.95
CA GLY A 139 -19.51 10.12 41.89
C GLY A 139 -20.42 9.83 43.08
N ASP A 140 -21.46 9.02 42.88
CA ASP A 140 -22.46 8.69 43.90
C ASP A 140 -22.27 7.31 44.55
N ARG A 141 -21.28 6.52 44.12
CA ARG A 141 -21.07 5.15 44.63
C ARG A 141 -20.52 5.06 46.05
N ARG A 142 -19.77 6.07 46.51
CA ARG A 142 -19.17 6.07 47.85
C ARG A 142 -19.85 7.10 48.74
N THR A 143 -20.75 6.62 49.59
CA THR A 143 -21.50 7.45 50.54
C THR A 143 -21.07 7.25 51.99
N GLU A 144 -20.28 6.22 52.29
CA GLU A 144 -19.76 5.90 53.64
C GLU A 144 -18.46 6.63 53.97
N VAL A 145 -18.37 7.90 53.58
CA VAL A 145 -17.18 8.75 53.79
C VAL A 145 -17.61 10.09 54.34
N ASP A 146 -16.66 10.83 54.92
CA ASP A 146 -16.93 12.17 55.41
C ASP A 146 -17.49 13.09 54.30
N VAL A 147 -18.30 14.07 54.69
CA VAL A 147 -19.08 14.92 53.76
C VAL A 147 -18.16 15.65 52.78
N GLU A 148 -17.03 16.17 53.26
CA GLU A 148 -16.03 16.83 52.42
C GLU A 148 -15.42 15.88 51.38
N CYS A 149 -15.25 14.61 51.74
CA CYS A 149 -14.72 13.59 50.85
C CYS A 149 -15.75 13.21 49.77
N VAL A 150 -17.03 13.10 50.12
CA VAL A 150 -18.13 12.89 49.17
C VAL A 150 -18.20 14.03 48.15
N GLU A 151 -18.08 15.28 48.61
CA GLU A 151 -18.04 16.45 47.74
C GLU A 151 -16.87 16.39 46.75
N GLY A 152 -15.66 16.09 47.24
CA GLY A 152 -14.47 15.95 46.40
C GLY A 152 -14.59 14.85 45.34
N ILE A 153 -15.16 13.70 45.71
CA ILE A 153 -15.41 12.58 44.79
C ILE A 153 -16.38 12.99 43.69
N ARG A 154 -17.50 13.63 44.05
CA ARG A 154 -18.49 14.13 43.08
C ARG A 154 -17.92 15.20 42.15
N ALA A 155 -17.15 16.14 42.69
CA ALA A 155 -16.49 17.17 41.91
C ALA A 155 -15.50 16.57 40.91
N TYR A 156 -14.70 15.59 41.33
CA TYR A 156 -13.76 14.90 40.45
C TYR A 156 -14.48 14.08 39.37
N ALA A 157 -15.47 13.28 39.75
CA ALA A 157 -16.30 12.52 38.83
C ALA A 157 -16.97 13.41 37.77
N THR A 158 -17.55 14.53 38.19
CA THR A 158 -18.19 15.51 37.31
C THR A 158 -17.19 16.15 36.35
N LYS A 159 -15.98 16.48 36.83
CA LYS A 159 -14.89 16.97 35.99
C LYS A 159 -14.44 15.91 34.97
N GLN A 160 -14.35 14.64 35.35
CA GLN A 160 -14.00 13.58 34.41
C GLN A 160 -15.07 13.41 33.33
N ALA A 161 -16.35 13.44 33.71
CA ALA A 161 -17.48 13.37 32.78
C ALA A 161 -17.48 14.56 31.80
N SER A 162 -17.24 15.79 32.28
CA SER A 162 -17.21 16.97 31.42
C SER A 162 -16.09 16.94 30.39
N ILE A 163 -14.90 16.45 30.76
CA ILE A 163 -13.77 16.26 29.80
C ILE A 163 -14.16 15.30 28.67
N ARG A 164 -14.89 14.22 28.98
CA ARG A 164 -15.28 13.21 27.98
C ARG A 164 -16.33 13.77 27.04
N ARG A 165 -17.28 14.54 27.56
CA ARG A 165 -18.25 15.29 26.75
C ARG A 165 -17.54 16.31 25.84
N ALA A 166 -16.53 17.01 26.33
CA ALA A 166 -15.73 17.90 25.50
C ALA A 166 -14.97 17.18 24.37
N PHE A 167 -14.48 15.95 24.61
CA PHE A 167 -13.91 15.13 23.52
C PHE A 167 -14.95 14.73 22.48
N ILE A 168 -16.18 14.39 22.90
CA ILE A 168 -17.29 14.12 21.97
C ILE A 168 -17.54 15.33 21.09
N ASP A 169 -17.71 16.51 21.66
CA ASP A 169 -17.98 17.75 20.92
C ASP A 169 -16.85 18.07 19.92
N HIS A 170 -15.60 17.91 20.36
CA HIS A 170 -14.42 18.11 19.53
C HIS A 170 -14.38 17.12 18.35
N PHE A 171 -14.57 15.83 18.61
CA PHE A 171 -14.51 14.80 17.58
C PHE A 171 -15.71 14.83 16.64
N GLN A 172 -16.92 15.17 17.11
CA GLN A 172 -18.07 15.42 16.24
C GLN A 172 -17.80 16.56 15.25
N THR A 173 -17.16 17.64 15.71
CA THR A 173 -16.78 18.76 14.84
C THR A 173 -15.71 18.32 13.83
N LEU A 174 -14.68 17.60 14.30
CA LEU A 174 -13.58 17.13 13.46
C LEU A 174 -14.03 16.11 12.40
N TRP A 175 -14.96 15.23 12.77
CA TRP A 175 -15.44 14.13 11.94
C TRP A 175 -16.74 14.43 11.18
N SER A 176 -17.32 15.62 11.34
CA SER A 176 -18.54 16.04 10.63
C SER A 176 -18.51 15.84 9.10
N PRO A 177 -17.38 15.95 8.38
CA PRO A 177 -17.34 15.66 6.96
C PRO A 177 -17.42 14.16 6.60
N PHE A 178 -17.19 13.28 7.59
CA PHE A 178 -17.02 11.83 7.40
C PHE A 178 -18.11 10.98 8.10
N LEU A 179 -18.88 11.59 9.03
CA LEU A 179 -19.99 10.97 9.76
C LEU A 179 -21.34 11.30 9.15
#